data_AF-A0A3D4EEU1-F1
#
_entry.id   AF-A0A3D4EEU1-F1
#
_cell.length_a   1.000
_cell.length_b   1.000
_cell.length_c   1.000
_cell.angle_alpha   90.00
_cell.angle_beta   90.00
_cell.angle_gamma   90.00
#
_symmetry.space_group_name_H-M   'P 1'
#
loop_
_entity.id
_entity.type
_entity.pdbx_description
1 polymer ?
#
loop_
_entity_poly.entity_id
_entity_poly.type
_entity_poly.pdbx_seq_one_letter_code
_entity_poly.pdbx_strand_id
1 'polypeptide(L)'
;EHERYLTEKVYKKPIFVTDYPKEIKAFYMRLNDDGKTVAAADCLVPGIGEIIGGSQREERLDVLTARMAELGLNPEDYWWYLDLRRYGSCR
;
A
#
# COMPACT_ATOMS: atom_id res chain seq x y z
N GLU A 1 17.38 -2.55 -9.72
CA GLU A 1 17.74 -2.83 -11.13
C GLU A 1 16.52 -2.92 -12.04
N HIS A 2 15.52 -3.75 -11.72
CA HIS A 2 14.31 -3.92 -12.55
C HIS A 2 13.47 -2.65 -12.72
N GLU A 3 13.29 -1.84 -11.68
CA GLU A 3 12.57 -0.56 -11.75
C GLU A 3 13.16 0.38 -12.80
N ARG A 4 14.48 0.56 -12.75
CA ARG A 4 15.23 1.36 -13.71
C ARG A 4 15.14 0.80 -15.12
N TYR A 5 15.18 -0.53 -15.28
CA TYR A 5 14.99 -1.16 -16.58
C TYR A 5 13.62 -0.82 -17.19
N LEU A 6 12.55 -0.88 -16.40
CA LEU A 6 11.20 -0.51 -16.85
C LEU A 6 11.15 0.97 -17.28
N THR A 7 11.70 1.88 -16.48
CA THR A 7 11.67 3.32 -16.79
C THR A 7 12.62 3.73 -17.92
N GLU A 8 13.79 3.11 -18.05
CA GLU A 8 14.86 3.54 -18.96
C GLU A 8 14.88 2.77 -20.29
N LYS A 9 14.53 1.48 -20.29
CA LYS A 9 14.65 0.62 -21.46
C LYS A 9 13.30 0.30 -22.09
N VAL A 10 12.31 -0.06 -21.27
CA VAL A 10 10.98 -0.49 -21.77
C VAL A 10 10.13 0.72 -22.13
N TYR A 11 9.83 1.57 -21.15
CA TYR A 11 8.84 2.65 -21.32
C TYR A 11 9.46 4.01 -21.63
N LYS A 12 10.74 4.22 -21.26
CA LYS A 12 11.50 5.46 -21.52
C LYS A 12 10.81 6.72 -20.99
N LYS A 13 10.11 6.61 -19.87
CA LYS A 13 9.34 7.67 -19.20
C LYS A 13 9.07 7.28 -17.73
N PRO A 14 8.64 8.23 -16.89
CA PRO A 14 8.11 7.90 -15.57
C PRO A 14 6.91 6.96 -15.65
N ILE A 15 6.83 6.00 -14.74
CA ILE A 15 5.73 5.04 -14.66
C ILE A 15 5.23 4.89 -13.22
N PHE A 16 3.99 4.46 -13.08
CA PHE A 16 3.46 3.97 -11.82
C PHE A 16 3.36 2.45 -11.87
N VAL A 17 3.94 1.78 -10.88
CA VAL A 17 3.64 0.37 -10.62
C VAL A 17 2.58 0.35 -9.53
N THR A 18 1.52 -0.42 -9.72
CA THR A 18 0.35 -0.45 -8.84
C THR A 18 -0.01 -1.88 -8.47
N ASP A 19 -0.87 -2.04 -7.46
CA ASP A 19 -1.42 -3.34 -7.03
C ASP A 19 -0.34 -4.35 -6.61
N TYR A 20 0.48 -3.93 -5.64
CA TYR A 20 1.54 -4.77 -5.11
C TYR A 20 0.99 -5.92 -4.26
N PRO A 21 1.68 -7.09 -4.20
CA PRO A 21 1.33 -8.17 -3.30
C PRO A 21 1.27 -7.70 -1.84
N LYS A 22 0.21 -8.09 -1.12
CA LYS A 22 -0.04 -7.63 0.25
C LYS A 22 1.04 -8.11 1.24
N GLU A 23 1.72 -9.21 0.93
CA GLU A 23 2.72 -9.85 1.81
C GLU A 23 3.99 -9.02 1.95
N ILE A 24 4.27 -8.13 0.99
CA ILE A 24 5.49 -7.32 0.97
C ILE A 24 5.22 -5.83 1.24
N LYS A 25 3.99 -5.47 1.60
CA LYS A 25 3.56 -4.09 1.83
C LYS A 25 2.94 -3.93 3.24
N ALA A 26 2.85 -2.69 3.69
CA ALA A 26 2.45 -2.37 5.07
C ALA A 26 0.97 -2.67 5.35
N PHE A 27 0.66 -2.94 6.62
CA PHE A 27 -0.69 -3.33 7.10
C PHE A 27 -1.80 -2.32 6.77
N TYR A 28 -1.46 -1.03 6.65
CA TYR A 28 -2.42 0.06 6.45
C TYR A 28 -2.87 0.22 4.99
N MET A 29 -2.26 -0.50 4.04
CA MET A 29 -2.60 -0.36 2.62
C MET A 29 -3.90 -1.12 2.33
N ARG A 30 -4.84 -0.48 1.63
CA ARG A 30 -6.16 -1.07 1.36
C ARG A 30 -6.03 -2.39 0.61
N LEU A 31 -6.67 -3.43 1.11
CA LEU A 31 -6.73 -4.73 0.45
C LEU A 31 -7.66 -4.65 -0.76
N ASN A 32 -7.14 -5.03 -1.93
CA ASN A 32 -7.91 -5.10 -3.16
C ASN A 32 -8.89 -6.27 -3.13
N ASP A 33 -9.90 -6.21 -4.01
CA ASP A 33 -10.99 -7.19 -4.05
C ASP A 33 -10.52 -8.60 -4.46
N ASP A 34 -9.30 -8.72 -4.99
CA ASP A 34 -8.65 -10.01 -5.29
C ASP A 34 -8.14 -10.75 -4.05
N GLY A 35 -8.09 -10.09 -2.89
CA GLY A 35 -7.58 -10.61 -1.61
C GLY A 35 -6.08 -10.90 -1.57
N LYS A 36 -5.33 -10.55 -2.62
CA LYS A 36 -3.89 -10.84 -2.82
C LYS A 36 -3.04 -9.59 -2.92
N THR A 37 -3.57 -8.51 -3.48
CA THR A 37 -2.85 -7.26 -3.71
C THR A 37 -3.39 -6.15 -2.82
N VAL A 38 -2.61 -5.08 -2.68
CA VAL A 38 -3.02 -3.85 -2.00
C VAL A 38 -2.96 -2.68 -2.97
N ALA A 39 -3.83 -1.68 -2.76
CA ALA A 39 -3.91 -0.44 -3.53
C ALA A 39 -2.70 0.48 -3.25
N ALA A 40 -1.51 0.00 -3.56
CA ALA A 40 -0.24 0.71 -3.50
C ALA A 40 0.12 1.26 -4.88
N ALA A 41 0.87 2.36 -4.89
CA ALA A 41 1.41 2.95 -6.10
C ALA A 41 2.81 3.49 -5.83
N ASP A 42 3.78 3.02 -6.63
CA ASP A 42 5.16 3.48 -6.58
C ASP A 42 5.45 4.22 -7.90
N CYS A 43 5.86 5.50 -7.81
CA CYS A 43 6.25 6.34 -8.94
C CYS A 43 7.73 6.13 -9.22
N LEU A 44 8.03 5.55 -10.38
CA LEU A 44 9.38 5.26 -10.82
C LEU A 44 9.80 6.27 -11.90
N VAL A 45 10.97 6.88 -11.74
CA VAL A 45 11.56 7.81 -12.69
C VAL A 45 12.89 7.29 -13.25
N PRO A 46 13.23 7.58 -14.52
CA PRO A 46 14.51 7.19 -15.11
C PRO A 46 15.72 7.69 -14.29
N GLY A 47 16.78 6.88 -14.22
CA GLY A 47 18.03 7.21 -13.50
C GLY A 47 17.99 6.88 -12.01
N ILE A 48 16.92 7.26 -11.31
CA ILE A 48 16.81 7.12 -9.85
C ILE A 48 16.09 5.82 -9.46
N GLY A 49 15.00 5.46 -10.15
CA GLY A 49 14.07 4.42 -9.70
C GLY A 49 12.88 5.05 -8.97
N GLU A 50 12.44 4.46 -7.86
CA GLU A 50 11.34 5.00 -7.05
C GLU A 50 11.65 6.40 -6.50
N ILE A 51 10.70 7.34 -6.65
CA ILE A 51 10.76 8.69 -6.06
C ILE A 51 9.59 8.99 -5.12
N ILE A 52 8.42 8.36 -5.32
CA ILE A 52 7.24 8.53 -4.47
C ILE A 52 6.59 7.16 -4.27
N GLY A 53 6.34 6.79 -3.02
CA GLY A 53 5.54 5.61 -2.65
C GLY A 53 4.26 6.04 -1.93
N GLY A 54 3.12 5.46 -2.35
CA GLY A 54 1.81 5.81 -1.85
C GLY A 54 0.85 4.61 -1.80
N SER A 55 -0.29 4.79 -1.13
CA SER A 55 -1.37 3.82 -1.15
C SER A 55 -2.70 4.46 -0.73
N GLN A 56 -3.80 3.89 -1.21
CA GLN A 56 -5.08 4.06 -0.52
C GLN A 56 -4.96 3.39 0.86
N ARG A 57 -5.44 4.07 1.89
CA ARG A 57 -5.40 3.53 3.26
C ARG A 57 -6.61 2.65 3.48
N GLU A 58 -6.42 1.52 4.15
CA GLU A 58 -7.53 0.64 4.52
C GLU A 58 -8.49 1.40 5.46
N GLU A 59 -9.68 1.63 4.95
CA GLU A 59 -10.75 2.39 5.59
C GLU A 59 -11.73 1.49 6.35
N ARG A 60 -11.73 0.18 6.07
CA ARG A 60 -12.60 -0.80 6.70
C ARG A 60 -11.92 -1.34 7.96
N LEU A 61 -12.52 -1.07 9.12
CA LEU A 61 -11.91 -1.37 10.42
C LEU A 61 -11.64 -2.87 10.61
N ASP A 62 -12.60 -3.71 10.22
CA ASP A 62 -12.51 -5.16 10.28
C ASP A 62 -11.32 -5.68 9.45
N VAL A 63 -11.21 -5.24 8.19
CA VAL A 63 -10.09 -5.62 7.31
C VAL A 63 -8.75 -5.13 7.86
N LEU A 64 -8.69 -3.87 8.33
CA LEU A 64 -7.48 -3.29 8.91
C LEU A 64 -7.01 -4.09 10.14
N THR A 65 -7.91 -4.41 11.06
CA THR A 65 -7.58 -5.18 12.27
C THR A 65 -7.17 -6.62 11.95
N ALA A 66 -7.79 -7.25 10.96
CA ALA A 66 -7.37 -8.58 10.49
C ALA A 66 -5.93 -8.53 9.93
N ARG A 67 -5.60 -7.54 9.09
CA ARG A 67 -4.25 -7.34 8.55
C ARG A 67 -3.22 -7.05 9.63
N MET A 68 -3.59 -6.31 10.68
CA MET A 68 -2.72 -6.09 11.85
C MET A 68 -2.43 -7.40 12.58
N ALA A 69 -3.45 -8.24 12.80
CA ALA A 69 -3.27 -9.54 13.44
C ALA A 69 -2.39 -10.49 12.60
N GLU A 70 -2.59 -10.53 11.28
CA GLU A 70 -1.76 -11.33 10.36
C GLU A 70 -0.28 -10.97 10.42
N LEU A 71 0.03 -9.70 10.65
CA LEU A 71 1.39 -9.17 10.72
C LEU A 71 1.92 -9.05 12.17
N GLY A 72 1.16 -9.52 13.16
CA GLY A 72 1.57 -9.56 14.56
C GLY A 72 1.62 -8.20 15.27
N LEU A 73 0.86 -7.20 14.80
CA LEU A 73 0.77 -5.89 15.44
C LEU A 73 -0.25 -5.92 16.59
N ASN A 74 0.08 -5.28 17.71
CA ASN A 74 -0.84 -5.10 18.84
C ASN A 74 -1.82 -3.95 18.55
N PRO A 75 -3.14 -4.18 18.42
CA PRO A 75 -4.11 -3.12 18.13
C PRO A 75 -4.19 -2.02 19.17
N GLU A 76 -3.85 -2.31 20.43
CA GLU A 76 -3.89 -1.31 21.51
C GLU A 76 -2.89 -0.17 21.27
N ASP A 77 -1.74 -0.43 20.66
CA ASP A 77 -0.74 0.60 20.36
C ASP A 77 -1.24 1.60 19.30
N TYR A 78 -2.27 1.21 18.54
CA TYR A 78 -2.85 1.96 17.43
C TYR A 78 -4.29 2.40 17.70
N TRP A 79 -4.75 2.38 18.96
CA TRP A 79 -6.13 2.68 19.33
C TRP A 79 -6.66 3.96 18.65
N TRP A 80 -5.85 5.03 18.66
CA TRP A 80 -6.17 6.33 18.08
C TRP A 80 -6.25 6.29 16.54
N TYR A 81 -5.45 5.45 15.90
CA TYR A 81 -5.46 5.27 14.44
C TYR A 81 -6.67 4.45 13.98
N LEU A 82 -7.07 3.45 14.79
CA LEU A 82 -8.28 2.65 14.58
C LEU A 82 -9.55 3.47 14.79
N ASP A 83 -9.54 4.42 15.74
CA ASP A 83 -10.67 5.32 15.97
C ASP A 83 -11.00 6.18 14.75
N LEU A 84 -10.02 6.51 13.91
CA LEU A 84 -10.26 7.19 12.63
C LEU A 84 -11.20 6.39 11.71
N ARG A 85 -11.27 5.06 11.86
CA ARG A 85 -12.19 4.19 11.10
C ARG A 85 -13.51 3.95 11.83
N ARG A 86 -13.58 4.23 13.13
CA ARG A 86 -14.83 4.15 13.93
C ARG A 86 -15.65 5.42 13.81
N TYR A 87 -14.99 6.58 13.80
CA TYR A 87 -15.64 7.89 13.90
C TYR A 87 -15.21 8.78 12.73
N GLY A 88 -15.89 8.65 11.59
CA GLY A 88 -15.64 9.50 10.41
C GLY A 88 -14.83 8.85 9.30
N SER A 89 -14.93 7.52 9.13
CA SER A 89 -14.36 6.85 7.95
C SER A 89 -15.05 7.33 6.66
N CYS A 90 -14.27 7.68 5.65
CA CYS A 90 -14.76 8.04 4.32
C CYS A 90 -14.88 6.78 3.46
N ARG A 91 -15.98 6.66 2.70
CA ARG A 91 -16.23 5.58 1.75
C ARG A 91 -16.06 6.05 0.32
#